data_AF-A0A1X9MHM5-F1
#
_entry.id   AF-A0A1X9MHM5-F1
#
_cell.length_a   1.000
_cell.length_b   1.000
_cell.length_c   1.000
_cell.angle_alpha   90.00
_cell.angle_beta   90.00
_cell.angle_gamma   90.00
#
_symmetry.space_group_name_H-M   'P 1'
#
loop_
_entity.id
_entity.type
_entity.pdbx_description
1 polymer ?
#
loop_
_entity_poly.entity_id
_entity_poly.type
_entity_poly.pdbx_seq_one_letter_code
_entity_poly.pdbx_strand_id
1 'polypeptide(L)' 'MTSKEAIEVIKSNYPPENYTMLREALDLAIKLLEEDRKKEEWYSK' A
#
# COMPACT_ATOMS: atom_id res chain seq x y z
N MET A 1 4.68 -1.54 12.52
CA MET A 1 3.86 -1.06 11.39
C MET A 1 3.41 -2.28 10.62
N THR A 2 2.11 -2.51 10.55
CA THR A 2 1.47 -3.59 9.78
C THR A 2 1.27 -3.16 8.33
N SER A 3 1.06 -4.12 7.42
CA SER A 3 0.71 -3.82 6.02
C SER A 3 -0.55 -2.95 5.89
N LYS A 4 -1.50 -3.11 6.82
CA LYS A 4 -2.68 -2.24 6.92
C LYS A 4 -2.31 -0.79 7.28
N GLU A 5 -1.52 -0.60 8.33
CA GLU A 5 -1.07 0.74 8.77
C GLU A 5 -0.25 1.44 7.67
N ALA A 6 0.60 0.72 6.95
CA ALA A 6 1.37 1.27 5.84
C ALA A 6 0.46 1.77 4.70
N ILE A 7 -0.56 1.00 4.31
CA ILE A 7 -1.53 1.42 3.28
C ILE A 7 -2.30 2.67 3.71
N GLU A 8 -2.74 2.74 4.97
CA GLU A 8 -3.47 3.90 5.50
C GLU A 8 -2.61 5.16 5.50
N VAL A 9 -1.33 5.05 5.86
CA VAL A 9 -0.38 6.18 5.81
C VAL A 9 -0.16 6.65 4.37
N ILE A 10 0.04 5.74 3.41
CA ILE A 10 0.22 6.10 2.00
C ILE A 10 -1.03 6.81 1.47
N LYS A 11 -2.22 6.25 1.70
CA LYS A 11 -3.49 6.84 1.23
C LYS A 11 -3.77 8.22 1.84
N SER A 12 -3.42 8.41 3.11
CA SER A 12 -3.62 9.69 3.81
C SER A 12 -2.66 10.79 3.36
N ASN A 13 -1.51 10.42 2.79
CA ASN A 13 -0.47 11.34 2.33
C ASN A 13 -0.29 11.30 0.80
N TYR A 14 -1.31 10.82 0.09
CA TYR A 14 -1.21 10.56 -1.33
C TYR A 14 -1.04 11.88 -2.10
N PRO A 15 -0.02 12.01 -2.96
CA PRO A 15 0.37 13.29 -3.53
C PRO A 15 -0.61 13.76 -4.62
N PRO A 16 -0.61 15.06 -4.95
CA PRO A 16 -1.41 15.60 -6.05
C PRO A 16 -1.11 14.94 -7.41
N GLU A 17 -2.03 15.09 -8.36
CA GLU A 17 -1.99 14.41 -9.67
C GLU A 17 -0.77 14.70 -10.56
N ASN A 18 -0.13 15.85 -10.38
CA ASN A 18 1.07 16.22 -11.12
C ASN A 18 2.32 15.42 -10.70
N TYR A 19 2.24 14.62 -9.63
CA TYR A 19 3.30 13.71 -9.19
C TYR A 19 3.14 12.30 -9.80
N THR A 20 2.95 12.21 -11.12
CA THR A 20 2.53 10.99 -11.82
C THR A 20 3.41 9.77 -11.51
N MET A 21 4.73 9.88 -11.68
CA MET A 21 5.66 8.76 -11.42
C MET A 21 5.67 8.33 -9.93
N LEU A 22 5.52 9.30 -9.01
CA LEU A 22 5.45 8.98 -7.58
C LEU A 22 4.13 8.27 -7.25
N ARG A 23 3.01 8.72 -7.83
CA ARG A 23 1.71 8.05 -7.67
C ARG A 23 1.74 6.61 -8.19
N GLU A 24 2.34 6.38 -9.37
CA GLU A 24 2.53 5.04 -9.93
C GLU A 24 3.36 4.14 -8.99
N ALA A 25 4.45 4.67 -8.43
CA ALA A 25 5.27 3.92 -7.47
C ALA A 25 4.49 3.59 -6.18
N LEU A 26 3.68 4.54 -5.68
CA LEU A 26 2.84 4.33 -4.50
C LEU A 26 1.71 3.32 -4.77
N ASP A 27 1.12 3.32 -5.96
CA ASP A 27 0.10 2.35 -6.36
C ASP A 27 0.67 0.92 -6.38
N LEU A 28 1.88 0.75 -6.93
CA LEU A 28 2.60 -0.52 -6.88
C LEU A 28 2.91 -0.95 -5.44
N ALA A 29 3.34 -0.02 -4.58
CA ALA A 29 3.60 -0.30 -3.18
C ALA A 29 2.32 -0.75 -2.43
N ILE A 30 1.20 -0.05 -2.62
CA ILE A 30 -0.10 -0.44 -2.04
C ILE A 30 -0.48 -1.86 -2.50
N LYS A 31 -0.34 -2.17 -3.79
CA LYS A 31 -0.68 -3.49 -4.33
C LYS A 31 0.13 -4.61 -3.66
N LEU A 32 1.44 -4.41 -3.51
CA LEU A 32 2.32 -5.38 -2.85
C LEU A 32 1.95 -5.57 -1.37
N LEU A 33 1.64 -4.48 -0.66
CA LEU A 33 1.20 -4.54 0.75
C LEU A 33 -0.15 -5.25 0.90
N GLU A 34 -1.08 -5.08 -0.03
CA GLU A 34 -2.35 -5.79 -0.04
C GLU A 34 -2.17 -7.30 -0.29
N GLU A 35 -1.24 -7.68 -1.17
CA GLU A 35 -0.87 -9.08 -1.41
C GLU A 35 -0.21 -9.70 -0.18
N ASP A 36 0.68 -8.97 0.48
CA ASP A 36 1.36 -9.42 1.70
C ASP A 36 0.37 -9.64 2.85
N ARG A 37 -0.57 -8.69 3.05
CA ARG A 37 -1.66 -8.84 4.03
C ARG A 37 -2.51 -10.08 3.79
N LYS A 38 -2.83 -10.38 2.53
CA LYS A 38 -3.58 -11.60 2.17
C LYS A 38 -2.80 -12.88 2.48
N LYS A 39 -1.47 -12.86 2.33
CA LYS A 39 -0.62 -13.99 2.71
C LYS A 39 -0.60 -14.17 4.22
N GLU A 40 -0.42 -13.10 4.99
CA GLU A 40 -0.47 -13.14 6.46
C GLU A 40 -1.81 -13.71 6.96
N GLU A 41 -2.93 -13.26 6.39
CA GLU A 41 -4.28 -13.76 6.68
C GLU A 41 -4.46 -15.23 6.29
N TRP A 42 -3.82 -15.69 5.21
CA TRP A 42 -3.87 -17.08 4.75
C TRP A 42 -3.09 -18.03 5.66
N TYR A 43 -1.87 -17.65 6.07
CA TYR A 43 -1.03 -18.48 6.93
C TYR A 43 -1.44 -18.46 8.41
N SER A 44 -2.30 -17.51 8.80
CA SER A 44 -2.83 -17.40 10.16
C SER A 44 -4.18 -18.13 10.34
N LYS A 45 -4.69 -18.79 9.29
CA LYS A 45 -5.85 -19.70 9.34
C LYS A 45 -5.40 -21.13 9.61
#